data_AF-A0A352Q2G2-F1
#
_entry.id   AF-A0A352Q2G2-F1
#
_cell.length_a   1.000
_cell.length_b   1.000
_cell.length_c   1.000
_cell.angle_alpha   90.00
_cell.angle_beta   90.00
_cell.angle_gamma   90.00
#
_symmetry.space_group_name_H-M   'P 1'
#
loop_
_entity.id
_entity.type
_entity.pdbx_description
1 polymer ?
#
loop_
_entity_poly.entity_id
_entity_poly.type
_entity_poly.pdbx_seq_one_letter_code
_entity_poly.pdbx_strand_id
1 'polypeptide(L)'
;FAVYARVEGERVAGVANVGLRPTVGDLVVPMLEVHLLGWNREIYGRRISVEFRHKLRDEQKFASLDDLVARIHLDIAAAREYFAGCSQAVD
;
A
#
# COMPACT_ATOMS: atom_id res chain seq x y z
N PHE A 1 0.69 4.88 2.50
CA PHE A 1 0.59 4.33 3.86
C PHE A 1 1.46 3.09 3.99
N ALA A 2 2.03 2.83 5.16
CA ALA A 2 2.54 1.52 5.54
C ALA A 2 1.38 0.71 6.12
N VAL A 3 1.22 -0.53 5.66
CA VAL A 3 0.08 -1.39 6.00
C VAL A 3 0.54 -2.81 6.28
N TYR A 4 -0.27 -3.56 7.04
CA TYR A 4 -0.26 -5.02 6.98
C TYR A 4 -1.43 -5.49 6.13
N ALA A 5 -1.23 -6.52 5.32
CA ALA A 5 -2.30 -7.26 4.69
C ALA A 5 -2.36 -8.68 5.26
N ARG A 6 -3.57 -9.18 5.50
CA ARG A 6 -3.81 -10.60 5.75
C ARG A 6 -4.23 -11.26 4.45
N VAL A 7 -3.39 -12.15 3.94
CA VAL A 7 -3.56 -12.85 2.66
C VAL A 7 -3.22 -14.32 2.89
N GLU A 8 -4.16 -15.22 2.57
CA GLU A 8 -3.98 -16.68 2.71
C GLU A 8 -3.48 -17.14 4.11
N GLY A 9 -3.87 -16.42 5.17
CA GLY A 9 -3.44 -16.70 6.55
C GLY A 9 -2.09 -16.09 6.94
N GLU A 10 -1.37 -15.50 5.99
CA GLU A 10 -0.10 -14.79 6.22
C GLU A 10 -0.35 -13.30 6.49
N ARG A 11 0.40 -12.71 7.43
CA ARG A 11 0.45 -11.27 7.64
C ARG A 11 1.66 -10.70 6.91
N VAL A 12 1.41 -9.94 5.86
CA VAL A 12 2.44 -9.42 4.94
C VAL A 12 2.51 -7.90 5.04
N ALA A 13 3.71 -7.34 5.21
CA ALA A 13 3.91 -5.90 5.18
C ALA A 13 3.71 -5.34 3.76
N GLY A 14 3.18 -4.13 3.65
CA GLY A 14 2.88 -3.51 2.37
C GLY A 14 2.97 -2.00 2.40
N VAL A 15 2.98 -1.41 1.20
CA VAL A 15 2.66 0.01 0.99
C VAL A 15 1.29 0.11 0.33
N ALA A 16 0.49 1.07 0.78
CA ALA A 16 -0.84 1.30 0.22
C ALA A 16 -1.01 2.74 -0.27
N ASN A 17 -1.64 2.87 -1.44
CA ASN A 17 -2.19 4.11 -1.94
C ASN A 17 -3.72 4.10 -1.73
N VAL A 18 -4.26 5.23 -1.25
CA VAL A 18 -5.71 5.47 -1.20
C VAL A 18 -5.95 6.67 -2.09
N GLY A 19 -6.61 6.44 -3.22
CA GLY A 19 -6.89 7.46 -4.22
C GLY A 19 -8.37 7.50 -4.56
N LEU A 20 -8.75 8.54 -5.29
CA LEU A 20 -10.11 8.68 -5.83
C LEU A 20 -10.03 8.45 -7.33
N ARG A 21 -10.80 7.48 -7.84
CA ARG A 21 -10.92 7.29 -9.28
C ARG A 21 -12.11 8.11 -9.78
N PRO A 22 -11.91 9.10 -10.66
CA PRO A 22 -13.02 9.70 -11.38
C PRO A 22 -13.64 8.59 -12.24
N THR A 23 -14.91 8.28 -12.00
CA THR A 23 -15.67 7.40 -12.90
C THR A 23 -16.49 8.25 -13.86
N VAL A 24 -17.01 7.64 -14.94
CA VAL A 24 -17.88 8.36 -15.87
C VAL A 24 -19.18 8.73 -15.14
N GLY A 25 -19.43 10.04 -14.97
CA GLY A 25 -20.50 10.60 -14.15
C GLY A 25 -19.98 11.26 -12.87
N ASP A 26 -20.88 11.71 -11.99
CA ASP A 26 -20.51 12.39 -10.72
C ASP A 26 -20.11 11.43 -9.59
N LEU A 27 -19.89 10.15 -9.91
CA LEU A 27 -19.55 9.12 -8.93
C LEU A 27 -18.03 9.09 -8.71
N VAL A 28 -17.63 9.37 -7.47
CA VAL A 28 -16.25 9.22 -7.01
C VAL A 28 -16.13 7.94 -6.21
N VAL A 29 -15.31 7.00 -6.68
CA VAL A 29 -15.10 5.72 -6.00
C VAL A 29 -13.71 5.73 -5.35
N PRO A 30 -13.62 5.55 -4.02
CA PRO A 30 -12.34 5.35 -3.34
C PRO A 30 -11.69 4.05 -3.80
N MET A 31 -10.40 4.10 -4.08
CA MET A 31 -9.60 2.95 -4.49
C MET A 31 -8.45 2.75 -3.52
N LEU A 32 -8.33 1.54 -2.99
CA LEU A 32 -7.23 1.10 -2.14
C LEU A 32 -6.36 0.14 -2.95
N GLU A 33 -5.14 0.56 -3.23
CA GLU A 33 -4.13 -0.25 -3.92
C GLU A 33 -3.03 -0.60 -2.92
N VAL A 34 -2.65 -1.88 -2.85
CA VAL A 34 -1.63 -2.38 -1.92
C VAL A 34 -0.56 -3.13 -2.68
N HIS A 35 0.69 -2.72 -2.50
CA HIS A 35 1.86 -3.48 -2.93
C HIS A 35 2.46 -4.23 -1.73
N LEU A 36 2.39 -5.57 -1.79
CA LEU A 36 2.90 -6.47 -0.75
C LEU A 36 4.42 -6.64 -0.89
N LEU A 37 5.16 -6.37 0.19
CA LEU A 37 6.61 -6.39 0.19
C LEU A 37 7.14 -7.83 0.25
N GLY A 38 7.95 -8.21 -0.75
CA GLY A 38 8.60 -9.52 -0.78
C GLY A 38 7.63 -10.69 -1.01
N TRP A 39 6.44 -10.43 -1.53
CA TRP A 39 5.39 -11.42 -1.73
C TRP A 39 4.92 -11.40 -3.19
N ASN A 40 4.90 -12.57 -3.86
CA ASN A 40 4.87 -12.65 -5.32
C ASN A 40 3.94 -13.75 -5.88
N ARG A 41 2.73 -13.90 -5.33
CA ARG A 41 1.74 -14.87 -5.82
C ARG A 41 0.50 -14.18 -6.40
N GLU A 42 -0.26 -14.89 -7.21
CA GLU A 42 -1.54 -14.38 -7.73
C GLU A 42 -2.69 -14.67 -6.76
N ILE A 43 -3.51 -13.66 -6.49
CA ILE A 43 -4.66 -13.74 -5.55
C ILE A 43 -5.92 -13.10 -6.12
N TYR A 44 -6.04 -13.03 -7.45
CA TYR A 44 -7.25 -12.52 -8.09
C TYR A 44 -8.49 -13.27 -7.60
N GLY A 45 -9.56 -12.53 -7.29
CA GLY A 45 -10.80 -13.07 -6.73
C GLY A 45 -10.75 -13.45 -5.26
N ARG A 46 -9.60 -13.33 -4.58
CA ARG A 46 -9.47 -13.62 -3.14
C ARG A 46 -9.80 -12.37 -2.32
N ARG A 47 -10.45 -12.58 -1.18
CA ARG A 47 -10.67 -11.52 -0.18
C ARG A 47 -9.45 -11.42 0.71
N ILE A 48 -8.98 -10.20 0.92
CA ILE A 48 -7.91 -9.87 1.86
C ILE A 48 -8.41 -8.84 2.88
N SER A 49 -7.71 -8.73 4.00
CA SER A 49 -7.91 -7.65 4.98
C SER A 49 -6.68 -6.76 4.99
N VAL A 50 -6.86 -5.45 5.12
CA VAL A 50 -5.77 -4.47 5.15
C VAL A 50 -5.87 -3.64 6.43
N GLU A 51 -4.76 -3.56 7.16
CA GLU A 51 -4.60 -2.82 8.41
C GLU A 51 -3.68 -1.63 8.17
N PHE A 52 -4.21 -0.41 8.27
CA PHE A 52 -3.41 0.81 8.18
C PHE A 52 -2.58 0.98 9.44
N ARG A 53 -1.26 1.17 9.29
CA ARG A 53 -0.33 1.29 10.42
C ARG A 53 0.28 2.68 10.52
N HIS A 54 0.68 3.25 9.39
CA HIS A 54 1.30 4.58 9.36
C HIS A 54 1.05 5.31 8.05
N LYS A 55 0.84 6.63 8.12
CA LYS A 55 0.72 7.48 6.94
C LYS A 55 2.12 7.90 6.49
N LEU A 56 2.51 7.49 5.27
CA LEU A 56 3.84 7.79 4.72
C LEU A 56 3.91 9.18 4.08
N ARG A 57 2.82 9.61 3.42
CA ARG A 57 2.68 10.90 2.75
C ARG A 57 1.23 11.16 2.35
N ASP A 58 0.97 12.38 1.91
CA ASP A 58 -0.25 12.74 1.17
C ASP A 58 -0.21 12.28 -0.30
N GLU A 59 -1.37 12.30 -0.95
CA GLU A 59 -1.49 12.08 -2.38
C GLU A 59 -0.80 13.21 -3.15
N GLN A 60 -0.12 12.86 -4.23
CA GLN A 60 0.69 13.78 -5.01
C GLN A 60 0.52 13.45 -6.50
N LYS A 61 0.41 14.48 -7.33
CA LYS A 61 0.51 14.36 -8.79
C LYS A 61 1.98 14.35 -9.20
N PHE A 62 2.32 13.50 -10.17
CA PHE A 62 3.67 13.41 -10.73
C PHE A 62 3.70 14.00 -12.14
N ALA A 63 4.78 14.69 -12.47
CA ALA A 63 4.97 15.28 -13.79
C ALA A 63 5.41 14.24 -14.83
N SER A 64 5.99 13.12 -14.39
CA SER A 64 6.45 12.03 -15.24
C SER A 64 6.25 10.66 -14.60
N LEU A 65 6.37 9.60 -15.41
CA LEU A 65 6.36 8.22 -14.93
C LEU A 65 7.60 7.93 -14.05
N ASP A 66 8.76 8.49 -14.40
CA ASP A 66 10.00 8.29 -13.64
C ASP A 66 9.90 8.88 -12.23
N ASP A 67 9.27 10.05 -12.09
CA ASP A 67 8.99 10.66 -10.78
C ASP A 67 8.09 9.77 -9.91
N LEU A 68 7.06 9.17 -10.53
CA LEU A 68 6.15 8.24 -9.87
C LEU A 68 6.90 6.99 -9.39
N VAL A 69 7.72 6.38 -10.26
CA VAL A 69 8.52 5.19 -9.93
C VAL A 69 9.51 5.50 -8.80
N ALA A 70 10.25 6.60 -8.91
CA ALA A 70 11.18 7.03 -7.87
C ALA A 70 10.44 7.22 -6.53
N ARG A 71 9.25 7.82 -6.55
CA ARG A 71 8.45 7.99 -5.34
C ARG A 71 7.96 6.68 -4.75
N ILE A 72 7.54 5.72 -5.57
CA ILE A 72 7.14 4.38 -5.11
C ILE A 72 8.31 3.70 -4.39
N HIS A 73 9.53 3.78 -4.92
CA HIS A 73 10.71 3.22 -4.27
C HIS A 73 11.00 3.88 -2.90
N LEU A 74 10.85 5.21 -2.80
CA LEU A 74 10.97 5.92 -1.52
C LEU A 74 9.88 5.51 -0.53
N ASP A 75 8.64 5.35 -0.99
CA ASP A 75 7.53 4.88 -0.14
C ASP A 75 7.79 3.47 0.40
N ILE A 76 8.35 2.57 -0.43
CA ILE A 76 8.75 1.23 -0.03
C ILE A 76 9.88 1.28 1.01
N ALA A 77 10.90 2.10 0.80
CA ALA A 77 12.01 2.24 1.74
C ALA A 77 11.52 2.74 3.11
N ALA A 78 10.71 3.80 3.13
CA ALA A 78 10.14 4.35 4.37
C ALA A 78 9.26 3.34 5.11
N ALA A 79 8.47 2.53 4.39
CA ALA A 79 7.68 1.47 5.01
C ALA A 79 8.57 0.37 5.63
N ARG A 80 9.66 -0.01 4.96
CA ARG A 80 10.62 -0.97 5.52
C ARG A 80 11.27 -0.44 6.78
N GLU A 81 11.67 0.82 6.81
CA GLU A 81 12.21 1.46 8.01
C GLU A 81 11.19 1.47 9.16
N TYR A 82 9.95 1.86 8.87
CA TYR A 82 8.86 1.84 9.85
C TYR A 82 8.68 0.45 10.47
N PHE A 83 8.62 -0.61 9.66
CA PHE A 83 8.45 -1.97 10.17
C PHE A 83 9.71 -2.55 10.83
N ALA A 84 10.91 -2.10 10.46
CA ALA A 84 12.15 -2.49 11.13
C ALA A 84 12.26 -1.90 12.55
N GLY A 85 11.75 -0.68 12.76
CA GLY A 85 11.67 -0.05 14.09
C GLY A 85 10.61 -0.66 15.01
N CYS A 86 9.59 -1.31 14.44
CA CYS A 86 8.58 -2.06 15.18
C CYS A 86 8.99 -3.54 15.32
N SER A 87 9.88 -3.86 16.27
CA SER A 87 10.05 -5.25 16.71
C SER A 87 8.69 -5.82 17.14
N GLN A 88 8.40 -7.05 16.71
CA GLN A 88 7.06 -7.64 16.75
C GLN A 88 6.46 -7.63 18.16
N ALA A 89 5.44 -6.80 18.37
CA ALA A 89 4.44 -7.10 19.38
C ALA A 89 3.66 -8.32 18.87
N VAL A 90 3.94 -9.45 19.49
CA VAL A 90 3.15 -10.67 19.40
C VAL A 90 1.77 -10.33 19.97
N ASP A 91 0.73 -10.40 19.14
CA ASP A 91 -0.65 -10.55 19.62
C ASP A 91 -0.85 -12.02 20.03
#